data_AF-A0A3A8JCK3-F1
#
_entry.id   AF-A0A3A8JCK3-F1
#
_cell.length_a   1.000
_cell.length_b   1.000
_cell.length_c   1.000
_cell.angle_alpha   90.00
_cell.angle_beta   90.00
_cell.angle_gamma   90.00
#
_symmetry.space_group_name_H-M   'P 1'
#
loop_
_entity.id
_entity.type
_entity.pdbx_description
1 polymer ?
#
loop_
_entity_poly.entity_id
_entity_poly.type
_entity_poly.pdbx_seq_one_letter_code
_entity_poly.pdbx_strand_id
1 'polypeptide(L)'
;MFLMAASDTLPSDGPPPAILGLVGFRRRRGRYGSATQLLWNRLENAASIHELCQVREDLTAEDRVILEQCAQRLEVARRCLDRPLWRWSFSFWQVIHEVDGLQLLIMPLHMLLPNALEVQQQFERRVTDPAQKVLWLGAERTDGPLPRSVRVLRGEALPESDPEASLTEQERLTRCRHVLRGALGVINDRGDKSFWQLSINVSIQILSTVLLITLSLIALLGFNQSLVTTWPEQLVPQGMLLLSLVGAAGAVVSNMLSKERFVVATGATSRFFAYHLMVKPVVGAFAALTLLFVEQSNLILSVVPRDPVKAANYNPALLNIVVRDWRAVFFTLAALSVAAGYSADRFLSSIMNKVLSRLLGQSEKLLPSSGAPEAGGASQRAKPEQRAKPE
;
A
#
# COMPACT_ATOMS: atom_id res chain seq x y z
N MET A 1 -16.93 23.28 -1.20
CA MET A 1 -17.35 23.10 0.20
C MET A 1 -16.59 21.90 0.74
N PHE A 2 -15.47 22.13 1.42
CA PHE A 2 -14.61 21.06 1.95
C PHE A 2 -14.95 20.85 3.43
N LEU A 3 -15.36 19.63 3.78
CA LEU A 3 -15.58 19.20 5.15
C LEU A 3 -14.23 19.18 5.89
N MET A 4 -14.02 20.18 6.75
CA MET A 4 -12.98 20.16 7.78
C MET A 4 -13.37 19.16 8.86
N ALA A 5 -12.58 18.10 9.01
CA ALA A 5 -12.68 17.20 10.15
C ALA A 5 -11.93 17.82 11.35
N ALA A 6 -12.71 18.02 12.42
CA ALA A 6 -12.37 18.22 13.83
C ALA A 6 -10.94 18.66 14.18
N SER A 7 -10.81 19.93 14.59
CA SER A 7 -9.64 20.42 15.30
C SER A 7 -9.70 20.00 16.77
N ASP A 8 -8.71 19.22 17.21
CA ASP A 8 -8.30 19.20 18.62
C ASP A 8 -7.70 20.57 18.96
N THR A 9 -8.55 21.47 19.45
CA THR A 9 -8.14 22.77 19.97
C THR A 9 -7.69 22.62 21.42
N LEU A 10 -6.38 22.64 21.64
CA LEU A 10 -5.82 23.11 22.91
C LEU A 10 -6.38 24.52 23.22
N PRO A 11 -6.67 24.86 24.49
CA PRO A 11 -7.27 26.13 24.87
C PRO A 11 -6.44 27.32 24.37
N SER A 12 -7.12 28.31 23.79
CA SER A 12 -6.55 29.45 23.07
C SER A 12 -5.88 30.52 23.95
N ASP A 13 -5.97 30.39 25.28
CA ASP A 13 -5.85 31.56 26.16
C ASP A 13 -4.49 31.69 26.86
N GLY A 14 -3.46 31.00 26.37
CA GLY A 14 -2.09 31.16 26.84
C GLY A 14 -1.12 31.47 25.70
N PRO A 15 -0.11 32.34 25.90
CA PRO A 15 1.02 32.39 24.97
C PRO A 15 1.65 30.98 24.93
N PRO A 16 1.77 30.37 23.75
CA PRO A 16 2.33 29.03 23.65
C PRO A 16 3.76 29.04 24.21
N PRO A 17 4.20 27.94 24.85
CA PRO A 17 5.55 27.86 25.41
C PRO A 17 6.59 28.23 24.35
N ALA A 18 7.59 29.05 24.73
CA ALA A 18 8.61 29.63 23.84
C ALA A 18 9.32 28.58 22.96
N ILE A 19 9.35 27.32 23.41
CA ILE A 19 9.83 26.14 22.67
C ILE A 19 9.12 26.00 21.31
N LEU A 20 7.82 26.26 21.20
CA LEU A 20 7.09 26.19 19.92
C LEU A 20 7.47 27.32 18.94
N GLY A 21 8.08 28.40 19.45
CA GLY A 21 8.64 29.46 18.62
C GLY A 21 10.01 29.09 18.03
N LEU A 22 10.82 28.33 18.76
CA LEU A 22 12.14 27.87 18.34
C LEU A 22 12.08 26.78 17.26
N VAL A 23 11.05 25.94 17.27
CA VAL A 23 10.90 24.81 16.31
C VAL A 23 10.19 25.24 15.00
N GLY A 24 10.04 26.54 14.70
CA GLY A 24 9.40 26.99 13.45
C GLY A 24 7.90 26.65 13.29
N PHE A 25 7.29 25.97 14.27
CA PHE A 25 5.89 25.53 14.29
C PHE A 25 4.89 26.66 14.01
N ARG A 26 5.19 27.88 14.48
CA ARG A 26 4.29 29.03 14.35
C ARG A 26 4.09 29.49 12.89
N ARG A 27 5.09 29.31 12.01
CA ARG A 27 4.98 29.76 10.60
C ARG A 27 4.13 28.85 9.71
N ARG A 28 3.93 27.59 10.10
CA ARG A 28 3.28 26.57 9.25
C ARG A 28 1.86 26.18 9.70
N ARG A 29 1.47 26.52 10.93
CA ARG A 29 0.17 26.17 11.53
C ARG A 29 -1.06 26.66 10.74
N GLY A 30 -0.92 27.76 9.98
CA GLY A 30 -2.01 28.36 9.20
C GLY A 30 -2.21 27.80 7.78
N ARG A 31 -1.24 27.03 7.22
CA ARG A 31 -1.29 26.58 5.81
C ARG A 31 -1.37 25.06 5.63
N TYR A 32 -1.10 24.26 6.66
CA TYR A 32 -0.94 22.82 6.53
C TYR A 32 -1.76 22.05 7.58
N GLY A 33 -2.49 21.03 7.15
CA GLY A 33 -3.26 20.13 8.03
C GLY A 33 -2.36 19.29 8.96
N SER A 34 -2.97 18.72 10.01
CA SER A 34 -2.30 17.98 11.10
C SER A 34 -1.35 16.87 10.60
N ALA A 35 -1.76 16.09 9.60
CA ALA A 35 -0.92 15.04 9.02
C ALA A 35 0.36 15.59 8.36
N THR A 36 0.29 16.77 7.74
CA THR A 36 1.46 17.40 7.11
C THR A 36 2.42 17.96 8.16
N GLN A 37 1.88 18.46 9.28
CA GLN A 37 2.69 18.91 10.41
C GLN A 37 3.49 17.74 11.00
N LEU A 38 2.89 16.55 11.10
CA LEU A 38 3.59 15.35 11.57
C LEU A 38 4.79 14.98 10.67
N LEU A 39 4.64 15.08 9.34
CA LEU A 39 5.75 14.83 8.41
C LEU A 39 6.88 15.85 8.56
N TRP A 40 6.54 17.14 8.70
CA TRP A 40 7.53 18.19 8.95
C TRP A 40 8.26 18.00 10.27
N ASN A 41 7.53 17.65 11.34
CA ASN A 41 8.13 17.37 12.64
C ASN A 41 9.11 16.19 12.57
N ARG A 42 8.77 15.15 11.79
CA ARG A 42 9.68 14.01 11.58
C ARG A 42 10.94 14.43 10.85
N LEU A 43 10.82 15.23 9.79
CA LEU A 43 11.96 15.76 9.04
C LEU A 43 12.85 16.64 9.93
N GLU A 44 12.27 17.53 10.73
CA GLU A 44 13.00 18.42 11.64
C GLU A 44 13.71 17.65 12.75
N ASN A 45 13.06 16.61 13.30
CA ASN A 45 13.71 15.73 14.26
C ASN A 45 14.93 15.02 13.64
N ALA A 46 14.77 14.43 12.45
CA ALA A 46 15.89 13.79 11.75
C ALA A 46 17.02 14.79 11.40
N ALA A 47 16.68 16.02 11.01
CA ALA A 47 17.67 17.08 10.79
C ALA A 47 18.42 17.46 12.07
N SER A 48 17.72 17.57 13.20
CA SER A 48 18.37 17.89 14.49
C SER A 48 19.36 16.80 14.93
N ILE A 49 19.03 15.52 14.70
CA ILE A 49 19.94 14.39 14.99
C ILE A 49 21.16 14.44 14.07
N HIS A 50 20.96 14.79 12.79
CA HIS A 50 22.06 14.97 11.84
C HIS A 50 23.01 16.09 12.27
N GLU A 51 22.49 17.25 12.67
CA GLU A 51 23.29 18.35 13.19
C GLU A 51 24.10 17.94 14.44
N LEU A 52 23.47 17.22 15.37
CA LEU A 52 24.17 16.69 16.56
C LEU A 52 25.30 15.72 16.19
N CYS A 53 25.12 14.90 15.16
CA CYS A 53 26.17 14.01 14.68
C CYS A 53 27.30 14.78 13.99
N GLN A 54 27.01 15.91 13.36
CA GLN A 54 27.98 16.73 12.62
C GLN A 54 28.94 17.50 13.55
N VAL A 55 28.50 17.88 14.74
CA VAL A 55 29.30 18.66 15.72
C VAL A 55 30.39 17.81 16.40
N ARG A 56 30.37 16.49 16.22
CA ARG A 56 31.36 15.59 16.81
C ARG A 56 32.77 15.82 16.27
N GLU A 57 33.75 15.83 17.17
CA GLU A 57 35.16 16.00 16.83
C GLU A 57 35.82 14.70 16.35
N ASP A 58 35.27 13.55 16.71
CA ASP A 58 35.83 12.21 16.48
C ASP A 58 35.36 11.54 15.18
N LEU A 59 35.02 12.34 14.16
CA LEU A 59 34.48 11.85 12.88
C LEU A 59 35.57 11.30 11.94
N THR A 60 35.44 10.04 11.55
CA THR A 60 36.26 9.43 10.51
C THR A 60 35.89 9.93 9.11
N ALA A 61 36.72 9.65 8.11
CA ALA A 61 36.39 9.99 6.71
C ALA A 61 35.13 9.28 6.22
N GLU A 62 34.90 8.03 6.66
CA GLU A 62 33.69 7.26 6.33
C GLU A 62 32.45 7.88 6.97
N ASP A 63 32.54 8.32 8.23
CA ASP A 63 31.43 9.01 8.92
C ASP A 63 31.02 10.30 8.21
N ARG A 64 31.99 11.05 7.67
CA ARG A 64 31.73 12.27 6.89
C ARG A 64 30.97 11.98 5.61
N VAL A 65 31.30 10.88 4.92
CA VAL A 65 30.57 10.43 3.72
C VAL A 65 29.12 10.05 4.08
N ILE A 66 28.92 9.34 5.20
CA ILE A 66 27.56 8.98 5.66
C ILE A 66 26.76 10.23 6.03
N LEU A 67 27.37 11.20 6.71
CA LEU A 67 26.74 12.49 7.03
C LEU A 67 26.33 13.27 5.78
N GLU A 68 27.15 13.25 4.74
CA GLU A 68 26.82 13.88 3.45
C GLU A 68 25.64 13.18 2.79
N GLN A 69 25.62 11.84 2.79
CA GLN A 69 24.47 11.06 2.29
C GLN A 69 23.19 11.40 3.07
N CYS A 70 23.25 11.48 4.41
CA CYS A 70 22.12 11.92 5.22
C CYS A 70 21.63 13.31 4.81
N ALA A 71 22.52 14.28 4.64
CA ALA A 71 22.16 15.64 4.24
C ALA A 71 21.47 15.68 2.87
N GLN A 72 22.02 14.95 1.88
CA GLN A 72 21.42 14.84 0.55
C GLN A 72 20.01 14.24 0.61
N ARG A 73 19.81 13.20 1.43
CA ARG A 73 18.51 12.52 1.58
C ARG A 73 17.49 13.37 2.35
N LEU A 74 17.90 14.07 3.41
CA LEU A 74 17.05 15.03 4.11
C LEU A 74 16.57 16.15 3.19
N GLU A 75 17.43 16.64 2.31
CA GLU A 75 17.06 17.64 1.31
C GLU A 75 16.06 17.08 0.28
N VAL A 76 16.24 15.84 -0.17
CA VAL A 76 15.24 15.16 -1.02
C VAL A 76 13.89 15.04 -0.28
N ALA A 77 13.89 14.61 0.98
CA ALA A 77 12.68 14.50 1.80
C ALA A 77 11.99 15.86 1.97
N ARG A 78 12.76 16.94 2.15
CA ARG A 78 12.24 18.31 2.20
C ARG A 78 11.55 18.70 0.89
N ARG A 79 12.19 18.46 -0.26
CA ARG A 79 11.59 18.72 -1.58
C ARG A 79 10.31 17.93 -1.82
N CYS A 80 10.20 16.72 -1.27
CA CYS A 80 8.97 15.93 -1.33
C CYS A 80 7.80 16.59 -0.58
N LEU A 81 8.08 17.32 0.51
CA LEU A 81 7.07 18.03 1.30
C LEU A 81 6.72 19.42 0.74
N ASP A 82 7.68 20.10 0.12
CA ASP A 82 7.50 21.46 -0.41
C ASP A 82 6.58 21.50 -1.65
N ARG A 83 6.36 20.38 -2.34
CA ARG A 83 5.48 20.32 -3.52
C ARG A 83 3.99 20.23 -3.13
N PRO A 84 3.16 21.25 -3.43
CA PRO A 84 1.78 21.32 -2.93
C PRO A 84 0.80 20.39 -3.65
N LEU A 85 1.01 20.12 -4.95
CA LEU A 85 0.01 19.47 -5.83
C LEU A 85 0.17 17.95 -5.94
N TRP A 86 1.35 17.43 -5.64
CA TRP A 86 1.65 16.00 -5.64
C TRP A 86 2.51 15.75 -4.41
N ARG A 87 1.87 15.46 -3.28
CA ARG A 87 2.59 15.15 -2.04
C ARG A 87 3.02 13.69 -2.12
N TRP A 88 4.30 13.47 -2.36
CA TRP A 88 4.91 12.15 -2.46
C TRP A 88 5.14 11.60 -1.05
N SER A 89 4.07 11.42 -0.26
CA SER A 89 4.17 10.92 1.11
C SER A 89 4.91 9.59 1.19
N PHE A 90 4.83 8.78 0.13
CA PHE A 90 5.51 7.48 0.02
C PHE A 90 7.02 7.64 -0.12
N SER A 91 7.47 8.41 -1.12
CA SER A 91 8.90 8.67 -1.32
C SER A 91 9.51 9.39 -0.12
N PHE A 92 8.74 10.24 0.57
CA PHE A 92 9.17 10.85 1.82
C PHE A 92 9.52 9.81 2.89
N TRP A 93 8.62 8.88 3.21
CA TRP A 93 8.86 7.90 4.27
C TRP A 93 10.04 6.98 3.97
N GLN A 94 10.14 6.49 2.73
CA GLN A 94 11.27 5.67 2.32
C GLN A 94 12.61 6.41 2.50
N VAL A 95 12.67 7.68 2.08
CA VAL A 95 13.88 8.50 2.22
C VAL A 95 14.20 8.78 3.69
N ILE A 96 13.20 9.05 4.52
CA ILE A 96 13.40 9.25 5.97
C ILE A 96 13.87 7.98 6.65
N HIS A 97 13.29 6.82 6.34
CA HIS A 97 13.70 5.53 6.87
C HIS A 97 15.15 5.18 6.50
N GLU A 98 15.59 5.56 5.29
CA GLU A 98 17.00 5.45 4.90
C GLU A 98 17.90 6.37 5.73
N VAL A 99 17.47 7.62 5.99
CA VAL A 99 18.20 8.54 6.88
C VAL A 99 18.30 7.96 8.29
N ASP A 100 17.22 7.44 8.85
CA ASP A 100 17.21 6.83 10.19
C ASP A 100 18.24 5.67 10.26
N GLY A 101 18.29 4.83 9.22
CA GLY A 101 19.25 3.72 9.13
C GLY A 101 20.71 4.18 8.99
N LEU A 102 20.96 5.28 8.26
CA LEU A 102 22.29 5.87 8.14
C LEU A 102 22.73 6.56 9.44
N GLN A 103 21.82 7.23 10.13
CA GLN A 103 22.08 7.89 11.42
C GLN A 103 22.54 6.89 12.47
N LEU A 104 21.97 5.68 12.52
CA LEU A 104 22.43 4.63 13.45
C LEU A 104 23.91 4.27 13.30
N LEU A 105 24.50 4.44 12.11
CA LEU A 105 25.92 4.14 11.88
C LEU A 105 26.86 5.19 12.47
N ILE A 106 26.42 6.43 12.56
CA ILE A 106 27.24 7.58 12.97
C ILE A 106 26.82 8.15 14.33
N MET A 107 25.74 7.64 14.93
CA MET A 107 25.21 8.13 16.19
C MET A 107 26.19 7.87 17.36
N PRO A 108 26.36 8.83 18.29
CA PRO A 108 27.19 8.61 19.47
C PRO A 108 26.58 7.56 20.41
N LEU A 109 27.43 6.86 21.18
CA LEU A 109 27.03 5.70 21.98
C LEU A 109 25.87 6.00 22.95
N HIS A 110 25.89 7.17 23.60
CA HIS A 110 24.85 7.57 24.56
C HIS A 110 23.47 7.77 23.92
N MET A 111 23.39 8.09 22.62
CA MET A 111 22.14 8.14 21.87
C MET A 111 21.80 6.79 21.23
N LEU A 112 22.81 5.97 20.93
CA LEU A 112 22.64 4.69 20.25
C LEU A 112 21.90 3.67 21.12
N LEU A 113 22.20 3.58 22.42
CA LEU A 113 21.58 2.59 23.32
C LEU A 113 20.05 2.77 23.45
N PRO A 114 19.50 3.97 23.73
CA PRO A 114 18.05 4.18 23.73
C PRO A 114 17.38 3.79 22.40
N ASN A 115 17.99 4.17 21.27
CA ASN A 115 17.48 3.80 19.95
C ASN A 115 17.55 2.29 19.69
N ALA A 116 18.59 1.61 20.17
CA ALA A 116 18.72 0.16 20.06
C ALA A 116 17.59 -0.59 20.79
N LEU A 117 17.22 -0.12 21.99
CA LEU A 117 16.10 -0.65 22.76
C LEU A 117 14.76 -0.42 22.04
N GLU A 118 14.57 0.77 21.47
CA GLU A 118 13.37 1.08 20.69
C GLU A 118 13.28 0.17 19.45
N VAL A 119 14.37 0.01 18.71
CA VAL A 119 14.43 -0.89 17.54
C VAL A 119 14.08 -2.32 17.93
N GLN A 120 14.64 -2.85 19.02
CA GLN A 120 14.30 -4.19 19.51
C GLN A 120 12.80 -4.32 19.83
N GLN A 121 12.25 -3.37 20.61
CA GLN A 121 10.84 -3.39 20.99
C GLN A 121 9.92 -3.28 19.77
N GLN A 122 10.26 -2.43 18.80
CA GLN A 122 9.51 -2.29 17.56
C GLN A 122 9.61 -3.57 16.71
N PHE A 123 10.79 -4.20 16.65
CA PHE A 123 10.99 -5.46 15.93
C PHE A 123 10.07 -6.55 16.47
N GLU A 124 10.08 -6.76 17.78
CA GLU A 124 9.27 -7.78 18.45
C GLU A 124 7.77 -7.60 18.21
N ARG A 125 7.32 -6.33 18.22
CA ARG A 125 5.91 -5.95 18.01
C ARG A 125 5.46 -6.03 16.56
N ARG A 126 6.27 -5.58 15.60
CA ARG A 126 5.86 -5.37 14.20
C ARG A 126 6.21 -6.54 13.28
N VAL A 127 7.30 -7.24 13.56
CA VAL A 127 7.64 -8.45 12.82
C VAL A 127 6.74 -9.57 13.33
N THR A 128 6.01 -10.25 12.45
CA THR A 128 5.08 -11.34 12.77
C THR A 128 5.55 -12.68 12.21
N ASP A 129 6.47 -12.66 11.24
CA ASP A 129 6.96 -13.87 10.59
C ASP A 129 7.86 -14.64 11.58
N PRO A 130 7.51 -15.89 11.90
CA PRO A 130 8.29 -16.69 12.84
C PRO A 130 9.72 -16.95 12.35
N ALA A 131 9.93 -17.11 11.03
CA ALA A 131 11.27 -17.37 10.50
C ALA A 131 12.20 -16.16 10.71
N GLN A 132 11.73 -14.95 10.38
CA GLN A 132 12.48 -13.72 10.67
C GLN A 132 12.63 -13.46 12.17
N LYS A 133 11.63 -13.80 13.01
CA LYS A 133 11.79 -13.67 14.47
C LYS A 133 12.90 -14.57 15.00
N VAL A 134 12.92 -15.83 14.60
CA VAL A 134 13.97 -16.78 15.03
C VAL A 134 15.34 -16.33 14.53
N LEU A 135 15.42 -15.84 13.29
CA LEU A 135 16.67 -15.36 12.70
C LEU A 135 17.26 -14.15 13.44
N TRP A 136 16.43 -13.17 13.83
CA TRP A 136 16.89 -11.90 14.40
C TRP A 136 16.91 -11.86 15.94
N LEU A 137 15.98 -12.57 16.58
CA LEU A 137 15.84 -12.62 18.05
C LEU A 137 16.41 -13.92 18.64
N GLY A 138 16.62 -14.96 17.83
CA GLY A 138 16.97 -16.30 18.29
C GLY A 138 15.75 -17.12 18.67
N ALA A 139 15.92 -18.43 18.84
CA ALA A 139 14.83 -19.36 19.21
C ALA A 139 14.16 -18.96 20.54
N GLU A 140 14.97 -18.54 21.52
CA GLU A 140 14.51 -18.09 22.85
C GLU A 140 14.29 -16.57 22.95
N ARG A 141 14.44 -15.84 21.84
CA ARG A 141 14.34 -14.37 21.74
C ARG A 141 15.41 -13.57 22.49
N THR A 142 16.40 -14.23 23.06
CA THR A 142 17.48 -13.63 23.86
C THR A 142 18.84 -13.68 23.17
N ASP A 143 19.07 -14.67 22.31
CA ASP A 143 20.39 -14.99 21.76
C ASP A 143 20.57 -14.64 20.27
N GLY A 144 19.57 -13.98 19.67
CA GLY A 144 19.69 -13.46 18.32
C GLY A 144 20.65 -12.26 18.20
N PRO A 145 21.03 -11.90 16.96
CA PRO A 145 21.94 -10.79 16.70
C PRO A 145 21.46 -9.46 17.27
N LEU A 146 20.15 -9.19 17.27
CA LEU A 146 19.59 -7.93 17.73
C LEU A 146 19.62 -7.79 19.27
N PRO A 147 19.04 -8.71 20.07
CA PRO A 147 19.16 -8.68 21.54
C PRO A 147 20.61 -8.67 22.00
N ARG A 148 21.49 -9.41 21.32
CA ARG A 148 22.92 -9.44 21.62
C ARG A 148 23.61 -8.09 21.39
N SER A 149 23.32 -7.42 20.28
CA SER A 149 23.84 -6.06 20.04
C SER A 149 23.40 -5.09 21.13
N VAL A 150 22.17 -5.22 21.64
CA VAL A 150 21.67 -4.42 22.76
C VAL A 150 22.43 -4.71 24.06
N ARG A 151 22.71 -5.99 24.36
CA ARG A 151 23.52 -6.38 25.54
C ARG A 151 24.93 -5.81 25.49
N VAL A 152 25.59 -5.88 24.32
CA VAL A 152 26.92 -5.29 24.11
C VAL A 152 26.89 -3.78 24.34
N LEU A 153 25.87 -3.09 23.82
CA LEU A 153 25.73 -1.64 24.03
C LEU A 153 25.40 -1.24 25.48
N ARG A 154 24.88 -2.17 26.30
CA ARG A 154 24.71 -1.98 27.75
C ARG A 154 26.00 -2.22 28.54
N GLY A 155 27.05 -2.73 27.90
CA GLY A 155 28.30 -3.11 28.57
C GLY A 155 28.24 -4.48 29.27
N GLU A 156 27.28 -5.34 28.90
CA GLU A 156 27.24 -6.71 29.42
C GLU A 156 28.40 -7.53 28.83
N ALA A 157 29.09 -8.30 29.68
CA ALA A 157 30.19 -9.14 29.25
C ALA A 157 29.69 -10.26 28.32
N LEU A 158 30.33 -10.41 27.17
CA LEU A 158 30.07 -11.52 26.26
C LEU A 158 30.72 -12.80 26.82
N PRO A 159 30.10 -13.98 26.64
CA PRO A 159 30.73 -15.25 26.98
C PRO A 159 32.06 -15.44 26.23
N GLU A 160 33.06 -16.07 26.84
CA GLU A 160 34.34 -16.34 26.17
C GLU A 160 34.21 -17.29 24.95
N SER A 161 33.17 -18.12 24.94
CA SER A 161 32.83 -18.99 23.80
C SER A 161 32.32 -18.22 22.58
N ASP A 162 32.13 -16.92 22.71
CA ASP A 162 31.47 -16.12 21.72
C ASP A 162 32.47 -15.53 20.70
N PRO A 163 32.33 -15.77 19.37
CA PRO A 163 33.27 -15.26 18.36
C PRO A 163 33.45 -13.74 18.34
N GLU A 164 32.54 -12.95 18.91
CA GLU A 164 32.73 -11.49 19.02
C GLU A 164 33.54 -11.07 20.26
N ALA A 165 33.78 -11.97 21.22
CA ALA A 165 34.55 -11.65 22.43
C ALA A 165 36.02 -11.34 22.11
N SER A 166 36.54 -11.84 20.98
CA SER A 166 37.91 -11.59 20.50
C SER A 166 38.06 -10.28 19.69
N LEU A 167 36.94 -9.63 19.33
CA LEU A 167 36.94 -8.42 18.52
C LEU A 167 37.28 -7.18 19.35
N THR A 168 37.92 -6.21 18.71
CA THR A 168 38.15 -4.89 19.33
C THR A 168 36.82 -4.22 19.68
N GLU A 169 36.81 -3.34 20.69
CA GLU A 169 35.59 -2.61 21.08
C GLU A 169 34.98 -1.83 19.91
N GLN A 170 35.83 -1.25 19.06
CA GLN A 170 35.40 -0.49 17.89
C GLN A 170 34.79 -1.36 16.79
N GLU A 171 35.32 -2.57 16.55
CA GLU A 171 34.73 -3.54 15.62
C GLU A 171 33.39 -4.06 16.15
N ARG A 172 33.29 -4.36 17.45
CA ARG A 172 32.04 -4.78 18.10
C ARG A 172 30.97 -3.70 17.95
N LEU A 173 31.31 -2.45 18.22
CA LEU A 173 30.41 -1.31 18.10
C LEU A 173 29.96 -1.08 16.66
N THR A 174 30.88 -1.18 15.70
CA THR A 174 30.56 -1.08 14.26
C THR A 174 29.58 -2.17 13.85
N ARG A 175 29.81 -3.42 14.28
CA ARG A 175 28.91 -4.54 14.01
C ARG A 175 27.54 -4.35 14.63
N CYS A 176 27.45 -3.89 15.88
CA CYS A 176 26.19 -3.57 16.54
C CYS A 176 25.38 -2.55 15.73
N ARG A 177 26.02 -1.49 15.25
CA ARG A 177 25.38 -0.46 14.40
C ARG A 177 24.82 -1.05 13.10
N HIS A 178 25.56 -1.94 12.43
CA HIS A 178 25.08 -2.60 11.22
C HIS A 178 23.91 -3.55 11.48
N VAL A 179 23.94 -4.31 12.58
CA VAL A 179 22.83 -5.17 12.99
C VAL A 179 21.58 -4.33 13.27
N LEU A 180 21.73 -3.21 14.00
CA LEU A 180 20.62 -2.29 14.27
C LEU A 180 20.06 -1.68 13.00
N ARG A 181 20.92 -1.23 12.08
CA ARG A 181 20.50 -0.73 10.76
C ARG A 181 19.72 -1.80 9.98
N GLY A 182 20.21 -3.04 9.99
CA GLY A 182 19.52 -4.16 9.32
C GLY A 182 18.16 -4.46 9.93
N ALA A 183 18.06 -4.53 11.25
CA ALA A 183 16.80 -4.75 11.97
C ALA A 183 15.80 -3.61 11.70
N LEU A 184 16.26 -2.35 11.75
CA LEU A 184 15.45 -1.19 11.41
C LEU A 184 14.99 -1.23 9.95
N GLY A 185 15.85 -1.66 9.03
CA GLY A 185 15.49 -1.88 7.62
C GLY A 185 14.33 -2.87 7.47
N VAL A 186 14.36 -4.00 8.17
CA VAL A 186 13.27 -4.99 8.15
C VAL A 186 11.97 -4.42 8.72
N ILE A 187 12.05 -3.63 9.81
CA ILE A 187 10.88 -2.97 10.40
C ILE A 187 10.28 -1.97 9.41
N ASN A 188 11.11 -1.13 8.82
CA ASN A 188 10.71 -0.07 7.91
C ASN A 188 10.15 -0.64 6.61
N ASP A 189 10.77 -1.65 6.02
CA ASP A 189 10.27 -2.35 4.84
C ASP A 189 8.85 -2.88 5.04
N ARG A 190 8.56 -3.44 6.23
CA ARG A 190 7.20 -3.92 6.55
C ARG A 190 6.22 -2.78 6.73
N GLY A 191 6.63 -1.71 7.42
CA GLY A 191 5.84 -0.49 7.59
C GLY A 191 5.48 0.12 6.25
N ASP A 192 6.47 0.31 5.39
CA ASP A 192 6.34 0.90 4.07
C ASP A 192 5.50 0.02 3.15
N LYS A 193 5.72 -1.30 3.10
CA LYS A 193 4.88 -2.21 2.31
C LYS A 193 3.42 -2.16 2.75
N SER A 194 3.16 -2.17 4.06
CA SER A 194 1.79 -2.12 4.59
C SER A 194 1.11 -0.77 4.28
N PHE A 195 1.84 0.33 4.41
CA PHE A 195 1.36 1.66 4.08
C PHE A 195 1.10 1.81 2.57
N TRP A 196 1.99 1.28 1.73
CA TRP A 196 1.82 1.21 0.27
C TRP A 196 0.56 0.43 -0.12
N GLN A 197 0.35 -0.74 0.50
CA GLN A 197 -0.84 -1.56 0.30
C GLN A 197 -2.10 -0.76 0.66
N LEU A 198 -2.12 -0.14 1.84
CA LEU A 198 -3.26 0.64 2.29
C LEU A 198 -3.57 1.80 1.33
N SER A 199 -2.55 2.55 0.92
CA SER A 199 -2.71 3.69 0.02
C SER A 199 -3.26 3.31 -1.35
N ILE A 200 -2.71 2.26 -1.96
CA ILE A 200 -3.17 1.77 -3.27
C ILE A 200 -4.62 1.33 -3.15
N ASN A 201 -4.97 0.57 -2.10
CA ASN A 201 -6.34 0.10 -1.88
C ASN A 201 -7.33 1.28 -1.72
N VAL A 202 -6.97 2.28 -0.90
CA VAL A 202 -7.79 3.49 -0.71
C VAL A 202 -7.91 4.28 -2.02
N SER A 203 -6.83 4.43 -2.78
CA SER A 203 -6.84 5.13 -4.07
C SER A 203 -7.76 4.45 -5.08
N ILE A 204 -7.73 3.13 -5.15
CA ILE A 204 -8.62 2.34 -6.02
C ILE A 204 -10.07 2.46 -5.57
N GLN A 205 -10.33 2.47 -4.27
CA GLN A 205 -11.68 2.66 -3.75
C GLN A 205 -12.23 4.04 -4.10
N ILE A 206 -11.43 5.10 -3.93
CA ILE A 206 -11.81 6.47 -4.31
C ILE A 206 -12.08 6.54 -5.82
N LEU A 207 -11.15 6.06 -6.65
CA LEU A 207 -11.30 6.08 -8.11
C LEU A 207 -12.49 5.23 -8.58
N SER A 208 -12.73 4.07 -7.95
CA SER A 208 -13.90 3.23 -8.21
C SER A 208 -15.19 3.96 -7.84
N THR A 209 -15.21 4.71 -6.75
CA THR A 209 -16.36 5.53 -6.35
C THR A 209 -16.63 6.64 -7.34
N VAL A 210 -15.59 7.34 -7.79
CA VAL A 210 -15.70 8.38 -8.84
C VAL A 210 -16.20 7.78 -10.14
N LEU A 211 -15.69 6.61 -10.53
CA LEU A 211 -16.13 5.89 -11.71
C LEU A 211 -17.61 5.49 -11.59
N LEU A 212 -18.03 4.95 -10.44
CA LEU A 212 -19.43 4.59 -10.18
C LEU A 212 -20.35 5.81 -10.35
N ILE A 213 -20.00 6.94 -9.72
CA ILE A 213 -20.73 8.20 -9.84
C ILE A 213 -20.80 8.63 -11.32
N THR A 214 -19.69 8.55 -12.04
CA THR A 214 -19.63 8.92 -13.46
C THR A 214 -20.54 8.04 -14.32
N LEU A 215 -20.49 6.71 -14.12
CA LEU A 215 -21.35 5.76 -14.82
C LEU A 215 -22.83 6.00 -14.51
N SER A 216 -23.17 6.26 -13.23
CA SER A 216 -24.53 6.60 -12.83
C SER A 216 -25.01 7.92 -13.43
N LEU A 217 -24.17 8.95 -13.48
CA LEU A 217 -24.51 10.22 -14.13
C LEU A 217 -24.73 10.05 -15.63
N ILE A 218 -23.87 9.31 -16.33
CA ILE A 218 -24.04 9.01 -17.76
C ILE A 218 -25.35 8.24 -17.99
N ALA A 219 -25.63 7.23 -17.15
CA ALA A 219 -26.88 6.47 -17.24
C ALA A 219 -28.11 7.36 -16.99
N LEU A 220 -28.06 8.27 -16.01
CA LEU A 220 -29.15 9.21 -15.73
C LEU A 220 -29.36 10.23 -16.85
N LEU A 221 -28.28 10.78 -17.41
CA LEU A 221 -28.36 11.73 -18.53
C LEU A 221 -28.82 11.06 -19.83
N GLY A 222 -28.44 9.81 -20.04
CA GLY A 222 -28.91 8.99 -21.16
C GLY A 222 -30.31 8.40 -20.96
N PHE A 223 -30.86 8.48 -19.75
CA PHE A 223 -32.20 7.96 -19.46
C PHE A 223 -33.27 8.91 -19.99
N ASN A 224 -34.10 8.40 -20.89
CA ASN A 224 -35.29 9.06 -21.37
C ASN A 224 -36.51 8.19 -21.06
N GLN A 225 -37.60 8.77 -20.54
CA GLN A 225 -38.83 8.04 -20.23
C GLN A 225 -39.39 7.31 -21.46
N SER A 226 -39.16 7.84 -22.67
CA SER A 226 -39.55 7.17 -23.92
C SER A 226 -38.97 5.76 -24.01
N LEU A 227 -37.70 5.57 -23.59
CA LEU A 227 -37.00 4.27 -23.62
C LEU A 227 -37.75 3.17 -22.86
N VAL A 228 -38.34 3.51 -21.72
CA VAL A 228 -39.08 2.55 -20.89
C VAL A 228 -40.43 2.21 -21.51
N THR A 229 -41.06 3.17 -22.19
CA THR A 229 -42.39 3.00 -22.78
C THR A 229 -42.40 2.29 -24.12
N THR A 230 -41.31 2.40 -24.90
CA THR A 230 -41.17 1.79 -26.23
C THR A 230 -40.26 0.55 -26.23
N TRP A 231 -39.86 0.06 -25.05
CA TRP A 231 -39.10 -1.18 -24.92
C TRP A 231 -40.01 -2.39 -25.18
N PRO A 232 -39.57 -3.43 -25.93
CA PRO A 232 -38.27 -3.60 -26.60
C PRO A 232 -38.22 -3.16 -28.08
N GLU A 233 -39.31 -2.62 -28.64
CA GLU A 233 -39.55 -2.61 -30.09
C GLU A 233 -38.75 -1.60 -30.93
N GLN A 234 -38.30 -0.46 -30.39
CA GLN A 234 -37.72 0.63 -31.22
C GLN A 234 -36.41 1.26 -30.73
N LEU A 235 -35.98 1.04 -29.48
CA LEU A 235 -34.87 1.78 -28.86
C LEU A 235 -33.76 0.89 -28.27
N VAL A 236 -33.55 -0.27 -28.91
CA VAL A 236 -32.60 -1.32 -28.51
C VAL A 236 -31.19 -0.77 -28.20
N PRO A 237 -30.52 0.08 -29.01
CA PRO A 237 -29.14 0.46 -28.74
C PRO A 237 -28.97 1.36 -27.49
N GLN A 238 -29.91 2.27 -27.23
CA GLN A 238 -29.85 3.14 -26.05
C GLN A 238 -30.20 2.38 -24.76
N GLY A 239 -31.19 1.48 -24.81
CA GLY A 239 -31.52 0.60 -23.69
C GLY A 239 -30.41 -0.41 -23.37
N MET A 240 -29.77 -1.00 -24.40
CA MET A 240 -28.60 -1.88 -24.22
C MET A 240 -27.43 -1.14 -23.61
N LEU A 241 -27.14 0.08 -24.07
CA LEU A 241 -26.09 0.91 -23.49
C LEU A 241 -26.38 1.17 -22.00
N LEU A 242 -27.61 1.56 -21.65
CA LEU A 242 -27.97 1.84 -20.27
C LEU A 242 -27.86 0.60 -19.37
N LEU A 243 -28.38 -0.55 -19.82
CA LEU A 243 -28.27 -1.81 -19.07
C LEU A 243 -26.81 -2.30 -18.94
N SER A 244 -25.98 -2.08 -19.96
CA SER A 244 -24.54 -2.37 -19.89
C SER A 244 -23.80 -1.47 -18.89
N LEU A 245 -24.12 -0.18 -18.83
CA LEU A 245 -23.56 0.76 -17.84
C LEU A 245 -23.99 0.39 -16.42
N VAL A 246 -25.24 -0.05 -16.25
CA VAL A 246 -25.78 -0.57 -14.98
C VAL A 246 -25.06 -1.87 -14.57
N GLY A 247 -24.76 -2.75 -15.53
CA GLY A 247 -23.91 -3.93 -15.29
C GLY A 247 -22.48 -3.58 -14.89
N ALA A 248 -21.86 -2.61 -15.56
CA ALA A 248 -20.54 -2.09 -15.19
C ALA A 248 -20.55 -1.52 -13.76
N ALA A 249 -21.59 -0.76 -13.40
CA ALA A 249 -21.77 -0.26 -12.04
C ALA A 249 -21.88 -1.39 -11.00
N GLY A 250 -22.60 -2.47 -11.31
CA GLY A 250 -22.66 -3.67 -10.47
C GLY A 250 -21.29 -4.31 -10.20
N ALA A 251 -20.43 -4.39 -11.22
CA ALA A 251 -19.06 -4.87 -11.07
C ALA A 251 -18.20 -3.91 -10.21
N VAL A 252 -18.36 -2.59 -10.38
CA VAL A 252 -17.67 -1.59 -9.54
C VAL A 252 -18.09 -1.70 -8.07
N VAL A 253 -19.39 -1.89 -7.80
CA VAL A 253 -19.90 -2.12 -6.43
C VAL A 253 -19.31 -3.40 -5.85
N SER A 254 -19.21 -4.47 -6.64
CA SER A 254 -18.54 -5.71 -6.23
C SER A 254 -17.10 -5.46 -5.80
N ASN A 255 -16.35 -4.71 -6.60
CA ASN A 255 -14.97 -4.34 -6.31
C ASN A 255 -14.84 -3.52 -5.00
N MET A 256 -15.77 -2.62 -4.72
CA MET A 256 -15.78 -1.83 -3.49
C MET A 256 -16.11 -2.68 -2.24
N LEU A 257 -16.94 -3.70 -2.39
CA LEU A 257 -17.35 -4.59 -1.30
C LEU A 257 -16.37 -5.74 -1.05
N SER A 258 -15.63 -6.17 -2.09
CA SER A 258 -14.57 -7.15 -1.95
C SER A 258 -13.37 -6.52 -1.24
N LYS A 259 -13.26 -6.72 0.08
CA LYS A 259 -12.06 -6.39 0.86
C LYS A 259 -10.92 -7.37 0.54
N GLU A 260 -10.44 -7.38 -0.69
CA GLU A 260 -9.22 -8.12 -1.01
C GLU A 260 -8.02 -7.30 -0.50
N ARG A 261 -7.35 -7.84 0.53
CA ARG A 261 -6.09 -7.27 1.02
C ARG A 261 -5.01 -7.63 0.00
N PHE A 262 -4.67 -6.68 -0.85
CA PHE A 262 -3.59 -6.88 -1.81
C PHE A 262 -2.25 -7.04 -1.07
N VAL A 263 -1.50 -8.10 -1.41
CA VAL A 263 -0.10 -8.24 -1.03
C VAL A 263 0.71 -7.57 -2.14
N VAL A 264 1.05 -6.28 -1.96
CA VAL A 264 2.02 -5.59 -2.83
C VAL A 264 3.39 -6.22 -2.57
N ALA A 265 3.68 -7.35 -3.22
CA ALA A 265 5.04 -7.78 -3.46
C ALA A 265 5.40 -7.25 -4.86
N THR A 266 6.01 -6.06 -4.89
CA THR A 266 6.87 -5.57 -5.98
C THR A 266 6.30 -5.66 -7.41
N GLY A 267 5.66 -4.60 -7.92
CA GLY A 267 5.26 -4.56 -9.33
C GLY A 267 4.58 -3.27 -9.81
N ALA A 268 4.39 -3.19 -11.14
CA ALA A 268 3.82 -2.05 -11.86
C ALA A 268 2.37 -1.75 -11.46
N THR A 269 2.21 -0.79 -10.54
CA THR A 269 0.93 -0.30 -9.99
C THR A 269 -0.09 0.07 -11.07
N SER A 270 0.35 0.55 -12.23
CA SER A 270 -0.51 0.93 -13.35
C SER A 270 -1.35 -0.23 -13.91
N ARG A 271 -0.80 -1.44 -13.98
CA ARG A 271 -1.53 -2.63 -14.45
C ARG A 271 -2.70 -2.97 -13.53
N PHE A 272 -2.50 -2.76 -12.23
CA PHE A 272 -3.51 -3.01 -11.20
C PHE A 272 -4.64 -1.97 -11.25
N PHE A 273 -4.29 -0.69 -11.39
CA PHE A 273 -5.29 0.35 -11.64
C PHE A 273 -6.10 0.07 -12.91
N ALA A 274 -5.45 -0.30 -14.01
CA ALA A 274 -6.13 -0.64 -15.26
C ALA A 274 -7.08 -1.83 -15.07
N TYR A 275 -6.66 -2.87 -14.35
CA TYR A 275 -7.50 -4.03 -14.08
C TYR A 275 -8.77 -3.66 -13.29
N HIS A 276 -8.64 -2.94 -12.17
CA HIS A 276 -9.78 -2.60 -11.32
C HIS A 276 -10.68 -1.49 -11.86
N LEU A 277 -10.12 -0.52 -12.59
CA LEU A 277 -10.88 0.64 -13.09
C LEU A 277 -11.39 0.48 -14.52
N MET A 278 -10.85 -0.46 -15.31
CA MET A 278 -11.27 -0.67 -16.70
C MET A 278 -11.75 -2.09 -16.94
N VAL A 279 -10.94 -3.10 -16.63
CA VAL A 279 -11.25 -4.49 -16.98
C VAL A 279 -12.50 -5.00 -16.23
N LYS A 280 -12.57 -4.80 -14.91
CA LYS A 280 -13.73 -5.22 -14.10
C LYS A 280 -15.06 -4.60 -14.56
N PRO A 281 -15.18 -3.27 -14.75
CA PRO A 281 -16.38 -2.65 -15.32
C PRO A 281 -16.74 -3.21 -16.70
N VAL A 282 -15.76 -3.42 -17.59
CA VAL A 282 -16.01 -3.96 -18.95
C VAL A 282 -16.58 -5.38 -18.89
N VAL A 283 -16.04 -6.23 -18.01
CA VAL A 283 -16.62 -7.56 -17.76
C VAL A 283 -18.05 -7.44 -17.26
N GLY A 284 -18.32 -6.52 -16.32
CA GLY A 284 -19.66 -6.30 -15.80
C GLY A 284 -20.67 -5.89 -16.88
N ALA A 285 -20.26 -4.98 -17.77
CA ALA A 285 -21.05 -4.57 -18.92
C ALA A 285 -21.32 -5.75 -19.88
N PHE A 286 -20.29 -6.55 -20.18
CA PHE A 286 -20.41 -7.71 -21.04
C PHE A 286 -21.34 -8.79 -20.46
N ALA A 287 -21.27 -9.04 -19.15
CA ALA A 287 -22.16 -9.97 -18.46
C ALA A 287 -23.63 -9.52 -18.51
N ALA A 288 -23.89 -8.22 -18.32
CA ALA A 288 -25.23 -7.67 -18.47
C ALA A 288 -25.78 -7.78 -19.90
N LEU A 289 -24.94 -7.50 -20.91
CA LEU A 289 -25.32 -7.69 -22.32
C LEU A 289 -25.62 -9.14 -22.66
N THR A 290 -24.81 -10.07 -22.15
CA THR A 290 -25.03 -11.52 -22.34
C THR A 290 -26.35 -11.95 -21.71
N LEU A 291 -26.65 -11.49 -20.49
CA LEU A 291 -27.93 -11.75 -19.84
C LEU A 291 -29.12 -11.21 -20.64
N LEU A 292 -28.96 -10.03 -21.25
CA LEU A 292 -29.97 -9.43 -22.12
C LEU A 292 -30.19 -10.27 -23.39
N PHE A 293 -29.13 -10.77 -24.03
CA PHE A 293 -29.28 -11.66 -25.18
C PHE A 293 -29.93 -12.99 -24.82
N VAL A 294 -29.60 -13.55 -23.65
CA VAL A 294 -30.25 -14.76 -23.14
C VAL A 294 -31.75 -14.51 -22.91
N GLU A 295 -32.12 -13.36 -22.36
CA GLU A 295 -33.51 -12.99 -22.16
C GLU A 295 -34.25 -12.81 -23.50
N GLN A 296 -33.67 -12.09 -24.47
CA GLN A 296 -34.26 -11.92 -25.80
C GLN A 296 -34.42 -13.24 -26.56
N SER A 297 -33.55 -14.23 -26.31
CA SER A 297 -33.65 -15.55 -26.92
C SER A 297 -34.85 -16.37 -26.43
N ASN A 298 -35.43 -16.03 -25.28
CA ASN A 298 -36.49 -16.78 -24.60
C ASN A 298 -36.17 -18.27 -24.34
N LEU A 299 -34.88 -18.66 -24.39
CA LEU A 299 -34.48 -20.07 -24.22
C LEU A 299 -34.39 -20.46 -22.73
N ILE A 300 -33.77 -19.60 -21.91
CA ILE A 300 -33.43 -19.92 -20.52
C ILE A 300 -34.17 -19.00 -19.54
N LEU A 301 -34.22 -17.70 -19.84
CA LEU A 301 -34.82 -16.67 -19.01
C LEU A 301 -35.83 -15.89 -19.85
N SER A 302 -37.01 -15.61 -19.31
CA SER A 302 -37.93 -14.62 -19.86
C SER A 302 -38.51 -13.75 -18.74
N VAL A 303 -38.65 -12.44 -19.01
CA VAL A 303 -39.29 -11.49 -18.09
C VAL A 303 -40.52 -10.91 -18.79
N VAL A 304 -41.70 -11.39 -18.40
CA VAL A 304 -42.94 -11.12 -19.15
C VAL A 304 -43.92 -10.32 -18.26
N PRO A 305 -44.60 -9.29 -18.80
CA PRO A 305 -45.65 -8.61 -18.05
C PRO A 305 -46.87 -9.54 -17.85
N ARG A 306 -47.65 -9.27 -16.80
CA ARG A 306 -48.86 -10.01 -16.44
C ARG A 306 -50.02 -9.62 -17.36
N ASP A 307 -49.88 -9.90 -18.65
CA ASP A 307 -50.95 -9.76 -19.64
C ASP A 307 -51.58 -11.14 -19.93
N PRO A 308 -52.86 -11.35 -19.60
CA PRO A 308 -53.52 -12.65 -19.75
C PRO A 308 -53.72 -13.07 -21.23
N VAL A 309 -53.60 -12.15 -22.18
CA VAL A 309 -53.89 -12.38 -23.61
C VAL A 309 -52.63 -12.80 -24.40
N LYS A 310 -51.44 -12.31 -24.02
CA LYS A 310 -50.18 -12.65 -24.71
C LYS A 310 -49.47 -13.87 -24.12
N ALA A 311 -49.81 -14.28 -22.89
CA ALA A 311 -49.20 -15.43 -22.22
C ALA A 311 -49.42 -16.77 -22.96
N ALA A 312 -50.45 -16.89 -23.81
CA ALA A 312 -50.76 -18.10 -24.56
C ALA A 312 -49.82 -18.36 -25.77
N ASN A 313 -49.08 -17.35 -26.24
CA ASN A 313 -48.22 -17.43 -27.43
C ASN A 313 -46.70 -17.46 -27.12
N TYR A 314 -46.31 -17.42 -25.85
CA TYR A 314 -44.90 -17.51 -25.46
C TYR A 314 -44.52 -18.97 -25.19
N ASN A 315 -43.50 -19.47 -25.88
CA ASN A 315 -42.82 -20.69 -25.44
C ASN A 315 -42.25 -20.43 -24.04
N PRO A 316 -42.58 -21.26 -23.04
CA PRO A 316 -42.12 -21.01 -21.68
C PRO A 316 -40.61 -21.24 -21.61
N ALA A 317 -39.86 -20.16 -21.38
CA ALA A 317 -38.46 -20.27 -20.97
C ALA A 317 -38.38 -21.09 -19.67
N LEU A 318 -37.22 -21.72 -19.42
CA LEU A 318 -36.99 -22.52 -18.21
C LEU A 318 -37.24 -21.72 -16.92
N LEU A 319 -36.92 -20.42 -16.92
CA LEU A 319 -37.15 -19.50 -15.82
C LEU A 319 -37.97 -18.31 -16.31
N ASN A 320 -39.21 -18.19 -15.82
CA ASN A 320 -40.14 -17.15 -16.23
C ASN A 320 -40.45 -16.23 -15.04
N ILE A 321 -40.12 -14.94 -15.18
CA ILE A 321 -40.38 -13.91 -14.17
C ILE A 321 -41.56 -13.06 -14.64
N VAL A 322 -42.70 -13.21 -13.98
CA VAL A 322 -43.92 -12.47 -14.31
C VAL A 322 -43.98 -11.17 -13.51
N VAL A 323 -44.08 -10.03 -14.20
CA VAL A 323 -44.08 -8.68 -13.59
C VAL A 323 -45.35 -7.91 -13.95
N ARG A 324 -45.68 -6.83 -13.24
CA ARG A 324 -46.97 -6.12 -13.40
C ARG A 324 -47.15 -5.48 -14.77
N ASP A 325 -46.14 -4.80 -15.30
CA ASP A 325 -46.19 -4.00 -16.52
C ASP A 325 -44.81 -3.92 -17.21
N TRP A 326 -44.78 -3.41 -18.44
CA TRP A 326 -43.54 -3.26 -19.22
C TRP A 326 -42.50 -2.34 -18.58
N ARG A 327 -42.94 -1.36 -17.78
CA ARG A 327 -42.05 -0.53 -16.98
C ARG A 327 -41.30 -1.37 -15.95
N ALA A 328 -42.03 -2.24 -15.26
CA ALA A 328 -41.42 -3.13 -14.29
C ALA A 328 -40.50 -4.16 -14.95
N VAL A 329 -40.79 -4.64 -16.17
CA VAL A 329 -39.85 -5.48 -16.95
C VAL A 329 -38.50 -4.78 -17.13
N PHE A 330 -38.49 -3.52 -17.56
CA PHE A 330 -37.26 -2.75 -17.73
C PHE A 330 -36.46 -2.62 -16.42
N PHE A 331 -37.12 -2.26 -15.31
CA PHE A 331 -36.44 -2.15 -14.02
C PHE A 331 -35.98 -3.50 -13.46
N THR A 332 -36.71 -4.58 -13.72
CA THR A 332 -36.28 -5.94 -13.40
C THR A 332 -35.02 -6.32 -14.18
N LEU A 333 -34.95 -6.01 -15.48
CA LEU A 333 -33.75 -6.23 -16.29
C LEU A 333 -32.57 -5.37 -15.84
N ALA A 334 -32.80 -4.14 -15.41
CA ALA A 334 -31.78 -3.29 -14.82
C ALA A 334 -31.23 -3.91 -13.51
N ALA A 335 -32.11 -4.37 -12.63
CA ALA A 335 -31.70 -5.05 -11.39
C ALA A 335 -30.92 -6.35 -11.68
N LEU A 336 -31.37 -7.15 -12.65
CA LEU A 336 -30.65 -8.35 -13.10
C LEU A 336 -29.30 -8.01 -13.72
N SER A 337 -29.19 -6.88 -14.43
CA SER A 337 -27.92 -6.40 -15.00
C SER A 337 -26.91 -6.04 -13.91
N VAL A 338 -27.35 -5.35 -12.84
CA VAL A 338 -26.50 -5.10 -11.66
C VAL A 338 -26.04 -6.42 -11.05
N ALA A 339 -26.96 -7.36 -10.84
CA ALA A 339 -26.66 -8.66 -10.24
C ALA A 339 -25.69 -9.48 -11.12
N ALA A 340 -25.87 -9.46 -12.43
CA ALA A 340 -25.00 -10.12 -13.40
C ALA A 340 -23.58 -9.52 -13.36
N GLY A 341 -23.46 -8.20 -13.41
CA GLY A 341 -22.17 -7.53 -13.34
C GLY A 341 -21.43 -7.78 -12.02
N TYR A 342 -22.17 -7.73 -10.90
CA TYR A 342 -21.62 -8.05 -9.57
C TYR A 342 -21.10 -9.50 -9.50
N SER A 343 -21.90 -10.44 -10.03
CA SER A 343 -21.60 -11.87 -9.99
C SER A 343 -20.43 -12.24 -10.91
N ALA A 344 -20.33 -11.61 -12.08
CA ALA A 344 -19.23 -11.81 -13.02
C ALA A 344 -17.89 -11.40 -12.41
N ASP A 345 -17.83 -10.26 -11.71
CA ASP A 345 -16.63 -9.84 -11.00
C ASP A 345 -16.22 -10.84 -9.90
N ARG A 346 -17.18 -11.30 -9.10
CA ARG A 346 -16.95 -12.31 -8.05
C ARG A 346 -16.40 -13.62 -8.61
N PHE A 347 -16.98 -14.09 -9.71
CA PHE A 347 -16.58 -15.33 -10.34
C PHE A 347 -15.17 -15.23 -10.96
N LEU A 348 -14.89 -14.17 -11.72
CA LEU A 348 -13.56 -13.95 -12.30
C LEU A 348 -12.49 -13.69 -11.24
N SER A 349 -12.78 -12.92 -10.20
CA SER A 349 -11.83 -12.67 -9.10
C SER A 349 -11.40 -13.99 -8.45
N SER A 350 -12.32 -14.94 -8.25
CA SER A 350 -12.02 -16.27 -7.73
C SER A 350 -11.08 -17.08 -8.63
N ILE A 351 -11.28 -17.03 -9.95
CA ILE A 351 -10.41 -17.73 -10.92
C ILE A 351 -9.04 -17.07 -10.97
N MET A 352 -9.00 -15.75 -11.04
CA MET A 352 -7.76 -14.99 -11.15
C MET A 352 -6.90 -15.13 -9.89
N ASN A 353 -7.51 -15.13 -8.69
CA ASN A 353 -6.78 -15.38 -7.44
C ASN A 353 -6.13 -16.77 -7.42
N LYS A 354 -6.79 -17.81 -7.98
CA LYS A 354 -6.19 -19.14 -8.15
C LYS A 354 -5.02 -19.16 -9.13
N VAL A 355 -5.09 -18.37 -10.21
CA VAL A 355 -4.00 -18.26 -11.19
C VAL A 355 -2.83 -17.45 -10.61
N LEU A 356 -3.10 -16.30 -10.01
CA LEU A 356 -2.10 -15.42 -9.40
C LEU A 356 -1.37 -16.09 -8.24
N SER A 357 -2.08 -16.77 -7.34
CA SER A 357 -1.43 -17.53 -6.25
C SER A 357 -0.50 -18.62 -6.76
N ARG A 358 -0.85 -19.30 -7.87
CA ARG A 358 0.03 -20.29 -8.50
C ARG A 358 1.27 -19.65 -9.14
N LEU A 359 1.10 -18.51 -9.82
CA LEU A 359 2.21 -17.78 -10.45
C LEU A 359 3.13 -17.13 -9.41
N LEU A 360 2.58 -16.54 -8.35
CA LEU A 360 3.34 -15.93 -7.26
C LEU A 360 4.07 -16.97 -6.42
N GLY A 361 3.44 -18.11 -6.13
CA GLY A 361 4.10 -19.23 -5.46
C GLY A 361 5.24 -19.85 -6.28
N GLN A 362 5.26 -19.63 -7.60
CA GLN A 362 6.38 -19.98 -8.47
C GLN A 362 7.46 -18.88 -8.50
N SER A 363 7.07 -17.59 -8.45
CA SER A 363 8.03 -16.48 -8.46
C SER A 363 8.74 -16.27 -7.13
N GLU A 364 8.09 -16.52 -5.98
CA GLU A 364 8.71 -16.39 -4.65
C GLU A 364 9.84 -17.41 -4.44
N LYS A 365 9.83 -18.54 -5.17
CA LYS A 365 10.95 -19.50 -5.18
C LYS A 365 12.22 -18.96 -5.87
N LEU A 366 12.12 -17.87 -6.61
CA LEU A 366 13.21 -17.30 -7.42
C LEU A 366 13.83 -16.04 -6.81
N LEU A 367 13.28 -15.50 -5.71
CA LEU A 367 13.85 -14.33 -5.05
C LEU A 367 14.77 -14.77 -3.89
N PRO A 368 16.04 -14.33 -3.88
CA PRO A 368 16.93 -14.60 -2.74
C PRO A 368 16.36 -13.93 -1.49
N SER A 369 16.26 -14.69 -0.39
CA SER A 369 15.80 -14.14 0.88
C SER A 369 16.75 -13.03 1.32
N SER A 370 16.20 -11.89 1.75
CA SER A 370 16.96 -10.89 2.52
C SER A 370 17.39 -11.53 3.85
N GLY A 371 18.50 -12.25 3.84
CA GLY A 371 19.07 -12.92 5.00
C GLY A 371 19.51 -11.91 6.06
N ALA A 372 19.65 -12.37 7.30
CA ALA A 372 20.34 -11.60 8.32
C ALA A 372 21.80 -11.37 7.88
N PRO A 373 22.44 -10.27 8.32
CA PRO A 373 23.84 -10.06 8.02
C PRO A 373 24.63 -11.27 8.53
N GLU A 374 25.35 -11.93 7.62
CA GLU A 374 26.29 -12.96 7.99
C GLU A 374 27.30 -12.35 8.96
N ALA A 375 27.36 -12.95 10.14
CA ALA A 375 28.40 -12.77 11.12
C ALA A 375 29.77 -13.17 10.53
N GLY A 376 30.35 -12.31 9.68
CA GLY A 376 31.67 -12.55 9.08
C GLY A 376 31.74 -12.41 7.56
N GLY A 377 31.15 -11.35 6.99
CA GLY A 377 31.35 -11.00 5.58
C GLY A 377 32.38 -9.88 5.43
N ALA A 378 33.67 -10.21 5.51
CA ALA A 378 34.69 -9.33 4.96
C ALA A 378 34.34 -9.07 3.49
N SER A 379 34.23 -7.80 3.12
CA SER A 379 34.25 -7.32 1.75
C SER A 379 35.28 -8.14 0.97
N GLN A 380 34.84 -9.01 0.05
CA GLN A 380 35.68 -9.45 -1.06
C GLN A 380 35.88 -8.22 -1.96
N ARG A 381 36.76 -7.34 -1.48
CA ARG A 381 37.31 -6.24 -2.23
C ARG A 381 38.13 -6.90 -3.32
N ALA A 382 37.73 -6.62 -4.57
CA ALA A 382 38.38 -7.03 -5.79
C ALA A 382 39.90 -7.12 -5.61
N LYS A 383 40.46 -8.31 -5.82
CA LYS A 383 41.90 -8.54 -5.92
C LYS A 383 42.32 -8.00 -7.30
N PRO A 384 43.16 -6.95 -7.41
CA PRO A 384 43.68 -6.52 -8.69
C PRO A 384 44.94 -7.34 -9.04
N GLU A 385 45.01 -7.69 -10.33
CA GLU A 385 46.19 -7.98 -11.17
C GLU A 385 47.19 -9.08 -10.77
N GLN A 386 47.49 -9.97 -11.72
CA GLN A 386 48.75 -10.00 -12.49
C GLN A 386 48.67 -11.13 -13.53
N ARG A 387 48.56 -10.81 -14.82
CA ARG A 387 49.63 -10.53 -15.80
C ARG A 387 50.33 -11.81 -16.29
N ALA A 388 50.20 -12.02 -17.59
CA ALA A 388 50.76 -13.08 -18.42
C ALA A 388 52.24 -13.38 -18.19
N LYS A 389 52.62 -14.64 -18.43
CA LYS A 389 53.86 -14.96 -19.13
C LYS A 389 53.64 -16.08 -20.17
N PRO A 390 54.38 -16.04 -21.29
CA PRO A 390 54.31 -17.01 -22.37
C PRO A 390 55.24 -18.19 -22.10
N GLU A 391 54.89 -19.36 -22.65
CA GLU A 391 55.77 -20.27 -23.38
C GLU A 391 54.93 -21.19 -24.25
#